data_AF-A0A4P2VWE7-F1
#
_entry.id   AF-A0A4P2VWE7-F1
#
_cell.length_a   1.000
_cell.length_b   1.000
_cell.length_c   1.000
_cell.angle_alpha   90.00
_cell.angle_beta   90.00
_cell.angle_gamma   90.00
#
_symmetry.space_group_name_H-M   'P 1'
#
loop_
_entity.id
_entity.type
_entity.pdbx_description
1 polymer ?
#
loop_
_entity_poly.entity_id
_entity_poly.type
_entity_poly.pdbx_seq_one_letter_code
_entity_poly.pdbx_strand_id
1 'polypeptide(L)'
;MHVIWKRPDGFQNALPDDFRRIALSNGAHLWLHRHELDWYPFQVSGDWEGQDQTKRLNRLVNMLDSPKTSWKSYLEHMSDDDLDIKEGHSIKDVTRSIIAWIENLERYAKGHTWEIEIVRCALHDVLQILKSFN
;
A
#
# COMPACT_ATOMS: atom_id res chain seq x y z
N MET A 1 -10.10 9.30 -7.84
CA MET A 1 -9.82 8.07 -7.07
C MET A 1 -10.16 8.33 -5.61
N HIS A 2 -11.10 7.62 -5.00
CA HIS A 2 -11.34 7.76 -3.54
C HIS A 2 -10.66 6.59 -2.85
N VAL A 3 -9.86 6.85 -1.81
CA VAL A 3 -9.22 5.79 -1.02
C VAL A 3 -9.85 5.84 0.37
N ILE A 4 -10.34 4.70 0.82
CA ILE A 4 -11.03 4.53 2.09
C ILE A 4 -10.25 3.50 2.91
N TRP A 5 -10.08 3.77 4.19
CA TRP A 5 -9.55 2.78 5.11
C TRP A 5 -10.65 1.81 5.53
N LYS A 6 -10.41 0.51 5.33
CA LYS A 6 -11.31 -0.54 5.81
C LYS A 6 -11.02 -0.81 7.27
N ARG A 7 -11.98 -0.47 8.11
CA ARG A 7 -11.94 -0.91 9.50
C ARG A 7 -12.08 -2.45 9.55
N PRO A 8 -11.30 -3.15 10.40
CA PRO A 8 -11.28 -4.61 10.46
C PRO A 8 -12.56 -5.28 11.02
N ASP A 9 -13.57 -4.53 11.46
CA ASP A 9 -14.81 -5.09 12.02
C ASP A 9 -15.80 -5.53 10.94
N GLY A 10 -15.97 -6.85 10.77
CA GLY A 10 -17.09 -7.44 10.01
C GLY A 10 -16.96 -7.43 8.49
N PHE A 11 -15.90 -6.86 7.91
CA PHE A 11 -15.62 -7.01 6.48
C PHE A 11 -15.11 -8.43 6.19
N GLN A 12 -15.72 -9.12 5.22
CA GLN A 12 -15.36 -10.50 4.82
C GLN A 12 -15.25 -11.54 5.96
N ASN A 13 -15.98 -11.37 7.07
CA ASN A 13 -15.90 -12.23 8.26
C ASN A 13 -14.52 -12.30 8.93
N ALA A 14 -13.66 -11.28 8.74
CA ALA A 14 -12.36 -11.24 9.40
C ALA A 14 -12.50 -11.13 10.93
N LEU A 15 -11.71 -11.91 11.65
CA LEU A 15 -11.63 -11.94 13.10
C LEU A 15 -10.49 -11.05 13.60
N PRO A 16 -10.55 -10.51 14.83
CA PRO A 16 -9.45 -9.71 15.38
C PRO A 16 -8.08 -10.38 15.31
N ASP A 17 -8.01 -11.71 15.48
CA ASP A 17 -6.77 -12.48 15.45
C ASP A 17 -6.15 -12.59 14.04
N ASP A 18 -6.94 -12.35 12.99
CA ASP A 18 -6.48 -12.34 11.60
C ASP A 18 -5.59 -11.12 11.29
N PHE A 19 -5.50 -10.18 12.21
CA PHE A 19 -4.74 -8.95 12.05
C PHE A 19 -3.48 -8.93 12.91
N ARG A 20 -2.48 -8.23 12.40
CA ARG A 20 -1.32 -7.75 13.14
C ARG A 20 -1.35 -6.23 13.16
N ARG A 21 -0.83 -5.64 14.23
CA ARG A 21 -0.86 -4.19 14.42
C ARG A 21 0.53 -3.60 14.19
N ILE A 22 0.59 -2.55 13.37
CA ILE A 22 1.81 -1.75 13.18
C ILE A 22 1.55 -0.30 13.58
N ALA A 23 2.60 0.39 14.02
CA ALA A 23 2.56 1.82 14.25
C ALA A 23 3.03 2.56 12.99
N LEU A 24 2.32 3.63 12.64
CA LEU A 24 2.73 4.58 11.61
C LEU A 24 3.57 5.70 12.21
N SER A 25 4.27 6.47 11.38
CA SER A 25 5.13 7.58 11.81
C SER A 25 4.40 8.69 12.57
N ASN A 26 3.10 8.89 12.34
CA ASN A 26 2.27 9.85 13.08
C ASN A 26 1.72 9.31 14.42
N GLY A 27 2.08 8.08 14.81
CA GLY A 27 1.59 7.41 16.03
C GLY A 27 0.23 6.73 15.88
N ALA A 28 -0.44 6.83 14.74
CA ALA A 28 -1.62 6.02 14.42
C ALA A 28 -1.22 4.55 14.27
N HIS A 29 -2.19 3.65 14.42
CA HIS A 29 -1.98 2.22 14.27
C HIS A 29 -2.78 1.68 13.11
N LEU A 30 -2.13 0.86 12.27
CA LEU A 30 -2.79 0.09 11.23
C LEU A 30 -2.97 -1.36 11.66
N TRP A 31 -4.09 -1.91 11.25
CA TRP A 31 -4.40 -3.33 11.35
C TRP A 31 -4.18 -3.93 9.98
N LEU A 32 -3.16 -4.77 9.86
CA LEU A 32 -2.76 -5.44 8.62
C LEU A 32 -3.22 -6.89 8.69
N HIS A 33 -3.92 -7.36 7.68
CA HIS A 33 -4.38 -8.75 7.67
C HIS A 33 -3.19 -9.68 7.44
N ARG A 34 -3.15 -10.81 8.14
CA ARG A 34 -2.06 -11.80 8.05
C ARG A 34 -2.07 -12.63 6.75
N HIS A 35 -3.19 -12.62 6.03
CA HIS A 35 -3.47 -13.55 4.93
C HIS A 35 -4.04 -12.80 3.72
N GLU A 36 -5.04 -11.95 3.92
CA GLU A 36 -5.67 -11.16 2.85
C GLU A 36 -4.91 -9.85 2.56
N LEU A 37 -3.70 -9.98 2.01
CA LEU A 37 -2.78 -8.85 1.76
C LEU A 37 -3.24 -7.91 0.62
N ASP A 38 -4.16 -8.38 -0.21
CA ASP A 38 -4.63 -7.70 -1.40
C ASP A 38 -5.85 -6.81 -1.11
N TRP A 39 -6.62 -7.16 -0.08
CA TRP A 39 -7.92 -6.53 0.20
C TRP A 39 -7.94 -5.64 1.44
N TYR A 40 -6.86 -5.66 2.24
CA TYR A 40 -6.66 -4.87 3.44
C TYR A 40 -5.30 -4.16 3.45
N PRO A 41 -5.18 -2.97 4.04
CA PRO A 41 -6.19 -2.31 4.86
C PRO A 41 -7.04 -1.27 4.11
N PHE A 42 -6.77 -0.99 2.84
CA PHE A 42 -7.41 0.09 2.10
C PHE A 42 -8.33 -0.44 0.99
N GLN A 43 -9.28 0.40 0.59
CA GLN A 43 -10.08 0.25 -0.63
C GLN A 43 -9.98 1.49 -1.47
N VAL A 44 -9.66 1.33 -2.75
CA VAL A 44 -9.87 2.37 -3.73
C VAL A 44 -11.28 2.20 -4.30
N SER A 45 -12.15 3.20 -4.16
CA SER A 45 -13.46 3.20 -4.81
C SER A 45 -13.29 3.36 -6.33
N GLY A 46 -13.85 2.43 -7.10
CA GLY A 46 -13.86 2.47 -8.55
C GLY A 46 -14.09 1.08 -9.12
N ASP A 47 -14.27 1.04 -10.43
CA ASP A 47 -14.59 -0.14 -11.25
C ASP A 47 -13.46 -1.19 -11.20
N TRP A 48 -13.39 -2.12 -12.15
CA TRP A 48 -12.36 -3.18 -12.18
C TRP A 48 -10.93 -2.64 -12.01
N GLU A 49 -10.62 -1.50 -12.61
CA GLU A 49 -9.32 -0.81 -12.48
C GLU A 49 -9.01 -0.36 -11.03
N GLY A 50 -10.03 -0.04 -10.25
CA GLY A 50 -9.89 0.29 -8.82
C GLY A 50 -9.47 -0.91 -7.97
N GLN A 51 -9.78 -2.14 -8.41
CA GLN A 51 -9.38 -3.35 -7.68
C GLN A 51 -7.88 -3.58 -7.76
N ASP A 52 -7.26 -3.48 -8.93
CA ASP A 52 -5.82 -3.75 -9.06
C ASP A 52 -4.99 -2.65 -8.41
N GLN A 53 -5.44 -1.39 -8.49
CA GLN A 53 -4.83 -0.30 -7.71
C GLN A 53 -4.97 -0.52 -6.19
N THR A 54 -6.09 -1.07 -5.73
CA THR A 54 -6.28 -1.46 -4.32
C THR A 54 -5.29 -2.53 -3.90
N LYS A 55 -5.13 -3.60 -4.71
CA LYS A 55 -4.18 -4.68 -4.43
C LYS A 55 -2.75 -4.17 -4.38
N ARG A 56 -2.36 -3.34 -5.37
CA ARG A 56 -1.04 -2.70 -5.42
C ARG A 56 -0.76 -1.89 -4.15
N LEU A 57 -1.70 -1.01 -3.77
CA LEU A 57 -1.59 -0.20 -2.55
C LEU A 57 -1.42 -1.09 -1.31
N ASN A 58 -2.29 -2.08 -1.17
CA ASN A 58 -2.31 -2.95 0.00
C ASN A 58 -1.06 -3.81 0.09
N ARG A 59 -0.51 -4.33 -1.02
CA ARG A 59 0.77 -5.05 -1.03
C ARG A 59 1.93 -4.21 -0.50
N LEU A 60 2.02 -2.95 -0.92
CA LEU A 60 3.05 -2.03 -0.43
C LEU A 60 2.88 -1.72 1.06
N VAL A 61 1.65 -1.48 1.51
CA VAL A 61 1.34 -1.16 2.92
C VAL A 61 1.59 -2.38 3.82
N ASN A 62 1.28 -3.59 3.36
CA ASN A 62 1.55 -4.83 4.09
C ASN A 62 3.05 -5.13 4.22
N MET A 63 3.92 -4.40 3.51
CA MET A 63 5.37 -4.54 3.62
C MET A 63 5.99 -3.55 4.63
N LEU A 64 5.22 -2.63 5.24
CA LEU A 64 5.76 -1.56 6.09
C LEU A 64 6.62 -2.03 7.28
N ASP A 65 6.31 -3.20 7.86
CA ASP A 65 7.09 -3.81 8.95
C ASP A 65 8.06 -4.91 8.47
N SER A 66 8.12 -5.14 7.15
CA SER A 66 9.06 -6.09 6.57
C SER A 66 10.49 -5.53 6.56
N PRO A 67 11.51 -6.38 6.73
CA PRO A 67 12.90 -5.95 6.68
C PRO A 67 13.26 -5.44 5.27
N LYS A 68 14.31 -4.60 5.20
CA LYS A 68 14.79 -4.03 3.93
C LYS A 68 15.16 -5.10 2.88
N THR A 69 15.60 -6.27 3.30
CA THR A 69 15.89 -7.42 2.41
C THR A 69 14.64 -7.94 1.71
N SER A 70 13.52 -8.04 2.42
CA SER A 70 12.23 -8.44 1.85
C SER A 70 11.71 -7.41 0.86
N TRP A 71 11.86 -6.11 1.17
CA TRP A 71 11.55 -5.03 0.23
C TRP A 71 12.38 -5.12 -1.05
N LYS A 72 13.69 -5.33 -0.90
CA LYS A 72 14.60 -5.48 -2.05
C LYS A 72 14.15 -6.64 -2.94
N SER A 73 13.92 -7.81 -2.34
CA SER A 73 13.45 -8.99 -3.06
C SER A 73 12.10 -8.76 -3.74
N TYR A 74 11.17 -8.08 -3.07
CA TYR A 74 9.86 -7.75 -3.65
C TYR A 74 10.00 -6.87 -4.89
N LEU A 75 10.80 -5.79 -4.79
CA LEU A 75 11.02 -4.85 -5.90
C LEU A 75 11.77 -5.49 -7.08
N GLU A 76 12.69 -6.42 -6.82
CA GLU A 76 13.43 -7.14 -7.88
C GLU A 76 12.56 -8.08 -8.71
N HIS A 77 11.47 -8.60 -8.13
CA HIS A 77 10.56 -9.56 -8.79
C HIS A 77 9.20 -8.95 -9.12
N MET A 78 9.03 -7.64 -8.90
CA MET A 78 7.78 -6.95 -9.21
C MET A 78 7.62 -6.85 -10.73
N SER A 79 6.44 -7.24 -11.21
CA SER A 79 5.97 -7.01 -12.57
C SER A 79 4.59 -6.37 -12.47
N ASP A 80 4.38 -5.29 -13.22
CA ASP A 80 3.14 -4.52 -13.17
C ASP A 80 2.93 -3.78 -14.50
N ASP A 81 2.01 -4.30 -15.32
CA ASP A 81 1.76 -3.80 -16.67
C ASP A 81 1.22 -2.35 -16.67
N ASP A 82 0.41 -1.97 -15.67
CA ASP A 82 -0.14 -0.60 -15.59
C ASP A 82 0.94 0.44 -15.31
N LEU A 83 2.00 0.03 -14.60
CA LEU A 83 3.15 0.88 -14.28
C LEU A 83 4.29 0.73 -15.29
N ASP A 84 4.08 -0.05 -16.37
CA ASP A 84 5.11 -0.46 -17.34
C ASP A 84 6.36 -1.01 -16.64
N ILE A 85 6.17 -1.79 -15.57
CA ILE A 85 7.25 -2.47 -14.84
C ILE A 85 7.38 -3.89 -15.39
N LYS A 86 8.52 -4.17 -16.03
CA LYS A 86 8.82 -5.49 -16.60
C LYS A 86 9.90 -6.21 -15.82
N GLU A 87 9.90 -7.53 -15.91
CA GLU A 87 10.95 -8.37 -15.34
C GLU A 87 12.33 -7.93 -15.88
N GLY A 88 13.29 -7.71 -14.97
CA GLY A 88 14.62 -7.20 -15.30
C GLY A 88 14.80 -5.68 -15.28
N HIS A 89 13.74 -4.91 -14.99
CA HIS A 89 13.91 -3.48 -14.66
C HIS A 89 14.82 -3.29 -13.44
N SER A 90 15.64 -2.24 -13.47
CA SER A 90 16.48 -1.93 -12.31
C SER A 90 15.60 -1.54 -11.11
N ILE A 91 16.01 -1.90 -9.90
CA ILE A 91 15.29 -1.52 -8.67
C ILE A 91 15.00 -0.01 -8.64
N LYS A 92 15.93 0.83 -9.14
CA LYS A 92 15.77 2.28 -9.19
C LYS A 92 14.62 2.70 -10.09
N ASP A 93 14.47 2.07 -11.26
CA ASP A 93 13.40 2.38 -12.20
C ASP A 93 12.05 1.90 -11.67
N VAL A 94 12.00 0.68 -11.13
CA VAL A 94 10.82 0.14 -10.41
C VAL A 94 10.39 1.11 -9.31
N THR A 95 11.32 1.50 -8.45
CA THR A 95 11.08 2.43 -7.34
C THR A 95 10.57 3.78 -7.83
N ARG A 96 11.14 4.32 -8.91
CA ARG A 96 10.71 5.59 -9.50
C ARG A 96 9.27 5.51 -10.02
N SER A 97 8.91 4.44 -10.72
CA SER A 97 7.54 4.22 -11.22
C SER A 97 6.53 4.13 -10.07
N ILE A 98 6.86 3.40 -9.01
CA ILE A 98 6.00 3.29 -7.83
C ILE A 98 5.85 4.63 -7.10
N ILE A 99 6.94 5.37 -6.90
CA ILE A 99 6.90 6.71 -6.27
C ILE A 99 6.00 7.65 -7.06
N ALA A 100 6.17 7.72 -8.39
CA ALA A 100 5.34 8.57 -9.24
C ALA A 100 3.85 8.19 -9.17
N TRP A 101 3.55 6.90 -9.10
CA TRP A 101 2.19 6.41 -8.91
C TRP A 101 1.61 6.80 -7.54
N ILE A 102 2.38 6.66 -6.45
CA ILE A 102 1.94 7.08 -5.10
C ILE A 102 1.71 8.60 -5.03
N GLU A 103 2.60 9.41 -5.61
CA GLU A 103 2.44 10.87 -5.62
C GLU A 103 1.19 11.30 -6.42
N ASN A 104 0.85 10.58 -7.49
CA ASN A 104 -0.40 10.77 -8.22
C ASN A 104 -1.60 10.41 -7.32
N LEU A 105 -1.54 9.25 -6.66
CA LEU A 105 -2.56 8.77 -5.73
C LEU A 105 -2.88 9.80 -4.63
N GLU A 106 -1.84 10.32 -3.96
CA GLU A 106 -2.00 11.31 -2.88
C GLU A 106 -2.69 12.60 -3.33
N ARG A 107 -2.41 13.04 -4.57
CA ARG A 107 -2.99 14.25 -5.15
C ARG A 107 -4.50 14.14 -5.35
N TYR A 108 -5.00 12.93 -5.65
CA TYR A 108 -6.40 12.70 -5.98
C TYR A 108 -7.20 12.00 -4.87
N ALA A 109 -6.57 11.61 -3.77
CA ALA A 109 -7.22 10.93 -2.65
C ALA A 109 -8.34 11.77 -2.02
N LYS A 110 -9.52 11.16 -1.84
CA LYS A 110 -10.75 11.72 -1.27
C LYS A 110 -11.38 10.70 -0.31
N GLY A 111 -12.03 11.17 0.76
CA GLY A 111 -12.54 10.37 1.88
C GLY A 111 -12.87 11.24 3.10
N HIS A 112 -13.26 10.64 4.23
CA HIS A 112 -13.41 11.40 5.49
C HIS A 112 -12.04 11.83 6.02
N THR A 113 -12.00 12.96 6.75
CA THR A 113 -10.76 13.62 7.18
C THR A 113 -9.76 12.66 7.84
N TRP A 114 -10.24 11.85 8.78
CA TRP A 114 -9.39 10.93 9.54
C TRP A 114 -8.93 9.70 8.71
N GLU A 115 -9.75 9.22 7.77
CA GLU A 115 -9.39 8.11 6.87
C GLU A 115 -8.27 8.52 5.92
N ILE A 116 -8.40 9.72 5.34
CA ILE A 116 -7.36 10.30 4.47
C ILE A 116 -6.06 10.49 5.24
N GLU A 117 -6.11 10.95 6.50
CA GLU A 117 -4.91 11.13 7.32
C GLU A 117 -4.15 9.82 7.54
N ILE A 118 -4.85 8.73 7.83
CA ILE A 118 -4.25 7.40 7.98
C ILE A 118 -3.66 6.92 6.64
N VAL A 119 -4.39 7.06 5.53
CA VAL A 119 -3.91 6.69 4.19
C VAL A 119 -2.66 7.47 3.83
N ARG A 120 -2.66 8.79 3.99
CA ARG A 120 -1.50 9.65 3.69
C ARG A 120 -0.30 9.32 4.56
N CYS A 121 -0.51 9.01 5.83
CA CYS A 121 0.60 8.60 6.69
C CYS A 121 1.19 7.25 6.26
N ALA A 122 0.35 6.28 5.88
CA ALA A 122 0.83 4.99 5.37
C ALA A 122 1.60 5.15 4.05
N LEU A 123 1.10 5.99 3.13
CA LEU A 123 1.78 6.30 1.87
C LEU A 123 3.10 7.03 2.11
N HIS A 124 3.14 7.97 3.06
CA HIS A 124 4.36 8.63 3.47
C HIS A 124 5.42 7.63 3.94
N ASP A 125 5.05 6.69 4.80
CA ASP A 125 5.97 5.68 5.34
C ASP A 125 6.49 4.76 4.21
N VAL A 126 5.63 4.35 3.28
CA VAL A 126 6.03 3.60 2.06
C VAL A 126 7.03 4.41 1.23
N LEU A 127 6.76 5.70 0.99
CA LEU A 127 7.65 6.58 0.23
C LEU A 127 9.03 6.71 0.88
N GLN A 128 9.13 6.77 2.21
CA GLN A 128 10.43 6.82 2.90
C GLN A 128 11.24 5.55 2.66
N ILE A 129 10.60 4.37 2.69
CA ILE A 129 11.26 3.10 2.40
C ILE A 129 11.74 3.06 0.95
N LEU A 130 10.86 3.40 0.00
CA LEU A 130 11.16 3.42 -1.44
C LEU A 130 12.34 4.37 -1.75
N LYS A 131 12.35 5.57 -1.17
CA LYS A 131 13.46 6.53 -1.34
C LYS A 131 14.82 5.98 -0.88
N SER A 132 14.84 4.98 0.00
CA SER A 132 16.08 4.32 0.44
C SER A 132 16.67 3.33 -0.57
N PHE A 133 15.96 3.06 -1.67
CA PHE A 133 16.38 2.21 -2.79
C PHE A 133 16.70 2.98 -4.08
N ASN A 134 16.41 4.28 -4.13
CA ASN A 134 16.65 5.15 -5.27
C ASN A 134 18.11 5.60 -5.38
#